data_AF-A0A444ZF62-F1
#
_entry.id   AF-A0A444ZF62-F1
#
_cell.length_a   1.000
_cell.length_b   1.000
_cell.length_c   1.000
_cell.angle_alpha   90.00
_cell.angle_beta   90.00
_cell.angle_gamma   90.00
#
_symmetry.space_group_name_H-M   'P 1'
#
loop_
_entity.id
_entity.type
_entity.pdbx_description
1 polymer ?
#
loop_
_entity_poly.entity_id
_entity_poly.type
_entity_poly.pdbx_seq_one_letter_code
_entity_poly.pdbx_strand_id
1 'polypeptide(L)'
;MGKSWKKTRLRLYNAYFEPTFTTEQNIENRLPGIDREHWRWFLDYRAKVETKKRIEEIEQQDESSRVLSQNDSIAQVFGKEKPGRVRGVGFEPTPSQLFGPNSHAPGNGVQLKETKRKLLELQAELEGEKLKRKAMEDEAAAEKKKMKAMESSLI
;
A
#
# COMPACT_ATOMS: atom_id res chain seq x y z
N MET A 1 -6.96 -21.57 7.78
CA MET A 1 -5.53 -21.45 7.40
C MET A 1 -5.19 -20.33 6.40
N GLY A 2 -6.12 -19.73 5.65
CA GLY A 2 -5.78 -18.83 4.51
C GLY A 2 -5.32 -17.40 4.84
N LYS A 3 -5.76 -16.80 5.95
CA LYS A 3 -5.46 -15.38 6.27
C LYS A 3 -4.00 -15.15 6.67
N SER A 4 -3.39 -16.10 7.40
CA SER A 4 -1.99 -16.02 7.84
C SER A 4 -1.03 -16.13 6.64
N TRP A 5 -1.24 -17.14 5.79
CA TRP A 5 -0.43 -17.36 4.59
C TRP A 5 -0.42 -16.16 3.63
N LYS A 6 -1.59 -15.56 3.38
CA LYS A 6 -1.72 -14.35 2.55
C LYS A 6 -0.93 -13.17 3.12
N LYS A 7 -1.03 -12.92 4.44
CA LYS A 7 -0.30 -11.82 5.10
C LYS A 7 1.21 -12.02 5.06
N THR A 8 1.68 -13.23 5.33
CA THR A 8 3.11 -13.54 5.26
C THR A 8 3.65 -13.31 3.85
N ARG A 9 2.95 -13.79 2.83
CA ARG A 9 3.39 -13.67 1.43
C ARG A 9 3.36 -12.23 0.91
N LEU A 10 2.39 -11.42 1.35
CA LEU A 10 2.36 -9.98 1.06
C LEU A 10 3.52 -9.23 1.71
N ARG A 11 3.84 -9.53 2.97
CA ARG A 11 5.01 -8.95 3.66
C ARG A 11 6.31 -9.28 2.93
N LEU A 12 6.45 -10.52 2.48
CA LEU A 12 7.62 -10.94 1.71
C LEU A 12 7.72 -10.22 0.36
N TYR A 13 6.60 -10.02 -0.33
CA TYR A 13 6.61 -9.20 -1.54
C TYR A 13 7.09 -7.77 -1.24
N ASN A 14 6.49 -7.10 -0.25
CA ASN A 14 6.83 -5.70 0.05
C ASN A 14 8.27 -5.50 0.58
N ALA A 15 8.89 -6.51 1.17
CA ALA A 15 10.24 -6.41 1.72
C ALA A 15 11.36 -6.67 0.70
N TYR A 16 11.04 -7.36 -0.41
CA TYR A 16 12.05 -7.81 -1.39
C TYR A 16 11.78 -7.30 -2.82
N PHE A 17 10.57 -6.81 -3.09
CA PHE A 17 10.24 -6.16 -4.35
C PHE A 17 10.44 -4.65 -4.24
N GLU A 18 11.36 -4.12 -5.02
CA GLU A 18 11.62 -2.68 -5.12
C GLU A 18 11.14 -2.16 -6.47
N PRO A 19 10.15 -1.25 -6.53
CA PRO A 19 9.63 -0.72 -7.81
C PRO A 19 10.67 0.03 -8.65
N THR A 20 11.73 0.50 -8.01
CA THR A 20 12.83 1.25 -8.63
C THR A 20 13.89 0.35 -9.26
N PHE A 21 13.91 -0.95 -8.93
CA PHE A 21 14.84 -1.93 -9.47
C PHE A 21 14.39 -2.46 -10.83
N THR A 22 15.35 -2.82 -11.67
CA THR A 22 15.06 -3.53 -12.92
C THR A 22 14.48 -4.91 -12.64
N THR A 23 13.78 -5.50 -13.61
CA THR A 23 13.18 -6.84 -13.47
C THR A 23 14.23 -7.88 -13.05
N GLU A 24 15.43 -7.82 -13.61
CA GLU A 24 16.52 -8.74 -13.26
C GLU A 24 17.06 -8.52 -11.85
N GLN A 25 17.21 -7.26 -11.42
CA GLN A 25 17.62 -6.93 -10.05
C GLN A 25 16.59 -7.41 -9.03
N ASN A 26 15.30 -7.28 -9.33
CA ASN A 26 14.22 -7.80 -8.48
C ASN A 26 14.15 -9.34 -8.46
N ILE A 27 14.54 -10.01 -9.55
CA ILE A 27 14.66 -11.48 -9.59
C ILE A 27 15.85 -11.94 -8.73
N GLU A 28 16.95 -11.21 -8.76
CA GLU A 28 18.14 -11.56 -7.96
C GLU A 28 17.95 -11.24 -6.48
N ASN A 29 17.14 -10.23 -6.13
CA ASN A 29 16.73 -9.89 -4.76
C ASN A 29 15.73 -10.88 -4.13
N ARG A 30 15.82 -12.16 -4.50
CA ARG A 30 14.98 -13.22 -3.95
C ARG A 30 15.42 -13.59 -2.53
N LEU A 31 14.47 -14.11 -1.75
CA LEU A 31 14.76 -14.65 -0.43
C LEU A 31 15.72 -15.85 -0.50
N PRO A 32 16.65 -15.98 0.47
CA PRO A 32 17.46 -17.18 0.64
C PRO A 32 16.56 -18.41 0.82
N GLY A 33 16.72 -19.42 -0.05
CA GLY A 33 15.91 -20.64 -0.03
C GLY A 33 14.69 -20.64 -0.97
N ILE A 34 14.40 -19.54 -1.66
CA ILE A 34 13.48 -19.53 -2.79
C ILE A 34 14.29 -19.68 -4.08
N ASP A 35 13.84 -20.59 -4.94
CA ASP A 35 14.44 -20.78 -6.25
C ASP A 35 14.22 -19.55 -7.16
N ARG A 36 15.22 -19.24 -7.98
CA ARG A 36 15.25 -18.05 -8.82
C ARG A 36 14.13 -18.04 -9.85
N GLU A 37 13.85 -19.19 -10.45
CA GLU A 37 12.84 -19.32 -11.48
C GLU A 37 11.44 -19.25 -10.87
N HIS A 38 11.25 -19.85 -9.70
CA HIS A 38 10.01 -19.72 -8.93
C HIS A 38 9.73 -18.27 -8.51
N TRP A 39 10.75 -17.52 -8.08
CA TRP A 39 10.60 -16.10 -7.75
C TRP A 39 10.26 -15.27 -8.98
N ARG A 40 10.93 -15.52 -10.11
CA ARG A 40 10.61 -14.87 -11.39
C ARG A 40 9.15 -15.10 -11.80
N TRP A 41 8.68 -16.35 -11.78
CA TRP A 41 7.29 -16.68 -12.11
C TRP A 41 6.29 -15.95 -11.20
N PHE A 42 6.62 -15.78 -9.93
CA PHE A 42 5.78 -15.06 -8.99
C PHE A 42 5.73 -13.55 -9.30
N LEU A 43 6.86 -12.94 -9.63
CA LEU A 43 6.92 -11.54 -10.06
C LEU A 43 6.15 -11.32 -11.36
N ASP A 44 6.32 -12.20 -12.35
CA ASP A 44 5.59 -12.15 -13.62
C ASP A 44 4.08 -12.30 -13.40
N TYR A 45 3.67 -13.23 -12.54
CA TYR A 45 2.27 -13.39 -12.17
C TYR A 45 1.70 -12.11 -11.56
N ARG A 46 2.42 -11.45 -10.64
CA ARG A 46 1.97 -10.18 -10.04
C ARG A 46 2.06 -8.99 -10.99
N ALA A 47 2.92 -9.04 -12.00
CA ALA A 47 3.06 -8.00 -13.01
C ALA A 47 1.88 -7.99 -14.01
N LYS A 48 1.19 -9.13 -14.19
CA LYS A 48 0.01 -9.23 -15.08
C LYS A 48 -1.07 -8.26 -14.66
N VAL A 49 -1.58 -7.49 -15.64
CA VAL A 49 -2.61 -6.46 -15.44
C VAL A 49 -3.86 -7.04 -14.78
N GLU A 50 -4.32 -8.21 -15.24
CA GLU A 50 -5.47 -8.92 -14.65
C GLU A 50 -5.25 -9.24 -13.16
N THR A 51 -4.05 -9.65 -12.79
CA THR A 51 -3.70 -9.98 -11.41
C THR A 51 -3.59 -8.73 -10.54
N LYS A 52 -3.00 -7.65 -11.06
CA LYS A 52 -2.97 -6.34 -10.36
C LYS A 52 -4.38 -5.84 -10.08
N LYS A 53 -5.26 -5.87 -11.07
CA LYS A 53 -6.65 -5.42 -10.96
C LYS A 53 -7.42 -6.20 -9.88
N ARG A 54 -7.29 -7.54 -9.85
CA ARG A 54 -7.93 -8.36 -8.81
C ARG A 54 -7.38 -8.10 -7.42
N ILE A 55 -6.08 -7.84 -7.28
CA ILE A 55 -5.48 -7.51 -5.97
C ILE A 55 -6.05 -6.18 -5.47
N GLU A 56 -6.11 -5.17 -6.33
CA GLU A 56 -6.68 -3.86 -6.02
C GLU A 56 -8.16 -3.96 -5.64
N GLU A 57 -8.96 -4.75 -6.37
CA GLU A 57 -10.37 -4.99 -6.05
C GLU A 57 -10.57 -5.64 -4.67
N ILE A 58 -9.73 -6.63 -4.32
CA ILE A 58 -9.78 -7.28 -3.01
C ILE A 58 -9.38 -6.32 -1.89
N GLU A 59 -8.37 -5.47 -2.11
CA GLU A 59 -7.95 -4.46 -1.13
C GLU A 59 -9.03 -3.39 -0.92
N GLN A 60 -9.68 -2.94 -2.00
CA GLN A 60 -10.81 -2.00 -1.92
C GLN A 60 -12.03 -2.61 -1.21
N GLN A 61 -12.32 -3.89 -1.44
CA GLN A 61 -13.40 -4.60 -0.74
C GLN A 61 -13.09 -4.84 0.75
N ASP A 62 -11.83 -5.11 1.14
CA ASP A 62 -11.47 -5.23 2.56
C ASP A 62 -11.66 -3.89 3.27
N GLU A 63 -11.27 -2.78 2.66
CA GLU A 63 -11.44 -1.45 3.24
C GLU A 63 -12.92 -1.01 3.25
N SER A 64 -13.68 -1.29 2.19
CA SER A 64 -15.13 -1.00 2.15
C SER A 64 -15.90 -1.82 3.19
N SER A 65 -15.57 -3.10 3.38
CA SER A 65 -16.22 -3.96 4.38
C SER A 65 -15.99 -3.46 5.81
N ARG A 66 -14.84 -2.84 6.10
CA ARG A 66 -14.55 -2.21 7.39
C ARG A 66 -15.35 -0.93 7.60
N VAL A 67 -15.60 -0.16 6.53
CA VAL A 67 -16.35 1.10 6.57
C VAL A 67 -17.87 0.86 6.61
N LEU A 68 -18.37 -0.20 5.96
CA LEU A 68 -19.80 -0.51 5.86
C LEU A 68 -20.39 -1.24 7.09
N SER A 69 -19.56 -1.68 8.03
CA SER A 69 -19.96 -2.51 9.19
C SER A 69 -20.65 -1.75 10.34
N GLN A 70 -20.88 -0.43 10.21
CA GLN A 70 -21.55 0.31 11.28
C GLN A 70 -23.07 0.09 11.33
N ASN A 71 -23.71 -0.27 10.22
CA ASN A 71 -25.19 -0.36 10.12
C ASN A 71 -25.71 -1.61 9.39
N ASP A 72 -24.91 -2.67 9.24
CA ASP A 72 -25.42 -3.93 8.69
C ASP A 72 -26.46 -4.55 9.64
N SER A 73 -27.44 -5.25 9.09
CA SER A 73 -28.46 -6.05 9.77
C SER A 73 -27.93 -6.87 10.95
N ILE A 74 -26.72 -7.45 10.82
CA ILE A 74 -26.03 -8.16 11.91
C ILE A 74 -25.65 -7.22 13.06
N ALA A 75 -25.13 -6.03 12.76
CA ALA A 75 -24.76 -5.03 13.76
C ALA A 75 -26.00 -4.41 14.43
N GLN A 76 -27.13 -4.34 13.72
CA GLN A 76 -28.40 -3.88 14.28
C GLN A 76 -28.96 -4.84 15.34
N VAL A 77 -28.91 -6.15 15.09
CA VAL A 77 -29.42 -7.17 16.04
C VAL A 77 -28.45 -7.39 17.20
N PHE A 78 -27.15 -7.46 16.92
CA PHE A 78 -26.15 -7.88 17.92
C PHE A 78 -25.25 -6.74 18.42
N GLY A 79 -25.42 -5.50 17.97
CA GLY A 79 -24.56 -4.34 18.29
C GLY A 79 -23.28 -4.27 17.43
N LYS A 80 -22.41 -3.28 17.64
CA LYS A 80 -21.15 -3.14 16.85
C LYS A 80 -20.19 -4.33 17.08
N GLU A 81 -19.62 -4.87 16.00
CA GLU A 81 -18.65 -5.97 16.10
C GLU A 81 -17.38 -5.53 16.85
N LYS A 82 -16.89 -6.39 17.76
CA LYS A 82 -15.63 -6.18 18.48
C LYS A 82 -14.62 -7.26 18.06
N PRO A 83 -13.50 -6.90 17.42
CA PRO A 83 -12.50 -7.87 16.99
C PRO A 83 -12.04 -8.76 18.14
N GLY A 84 -12.05 -10.08 17.92
CA GLY A 84 -11.63 -11.08 18.90
C GLY A 84 -12.71 -11.52 19.88
N ARG A 85 -13.90 -10.91 19.89
CA ARG A 85 -15.03 -11.30 20.74
C ARG A 85 -16.04 -12.10 19.91
N VAL A 86 -16.46 -13.26 20.42
CA VAL A 86 -17.48 -14.10 19.75
C VAL A 86 -18.86 -13.58 20.12
N ARG A 87 -19.71 -13.27 19.13
CA ARG A 87 -21.10 -12.84 19.36
C ARG A 87 -21.91 -13.96 20.01
N GLY A 88 -22.52 -13.71 21.17
CA GLY A 88 -23.33 -14.67 21.92
C GLY A 88 -24.64 -14.06 22.43
N VAL A 89 -25.68 -14.89 22.58
CA VAL A 89 -26.97 -14.50 23.17
C VAL A 89 -26.84 -14.56 24.69
N GLY A 90 -26.49 -13.43 25.32
CA GLY A 90 -26.20 -13.33 26.75
C GLY A 90 -24.77 -12.87 27.01
N PHE A 91 -24.56 -12.04 28.04
CA PHE A 91 -23.29 -11.37 28.38
C PHE A 91 -22.05 -12.23 28.08
N GLU A 92 -21.38 -11.93 26.97
CA GLU A 92 -20.29 -12.77 26.44
C GLU A 92 -19.10 -12.82 27.41
N PRO A 93 -18.51 -14.01 27.66
CA PRO A 93 -17.21 -14.13 28.30
C PRO A 93 -16.19 -13.32 27.49
N THR A 94 -15.45 -12.43 28.16
CA THR A 94 -14.36 -11.74 27.49
C THR A 94 -13.32 -12.81 27.13
N PRO A 95 -12.82 -12.89 25.88
CA PRO A 95 -11.81 -13.87 25.49
C PRO A 95 -10.61 -13.90 26.43
N SER A 96 -10.25 -12.75 27.03
CA SER A 96 -9.19 -12.63 28.02
C SER A 96 -9.48 -13.34 29.35
N GLN A 97 -10.75 -13.58 29.68
CA GLN A 97 -11.16 -14.37 30.84
C GLN A 97 -10.99 -15.87 30.61
N LEU A 98 -11.14 -16.35 29.37
CA LEU A 98 -11.04 -17.77 29.03
C LEU A 98 -9.66 -18.18 28.51
N PHE A 99 -8.98 -17.32 27.76
CA PHE A 99 -7.73 -17.63 27.05
C PHE A 99 -6.53 -16.78 27.50
N GLY A 100 -6.66 -16.03 28.61
CA GLY A 100 -5.64 -15.12 29.10
C GLY A 100 -5.48 -13.86 28.22
N PRO A 101 -4.64 -12.89 28.61
CA PRO A 101 -4.42 -11.68 27.83
C PRO A 101 -3.95 -12.03 26.40
N ASN A 102 -4.70 -11.61 25.39
CA ASN A 102 -4.29 -11.77 23.99
C ASN A 102 -2.92 -11.11 23.79
N SER A 103 -1.96 -11.85 23.21
CA SER A 103 -0.61 -11.37 22.88
C SER A 103 -0.58 -10.32 21.75
N HIS A 104 -1.73 -9.74 21.38
CA HIS A 104 -1.79 -8.57 20.53
C HIS A 104 -1.25 -7.37 21.32
N ALA A 105 0.08 -7.28 21.39
CA ALA A 105 0.73 -6.03 21.69
C ALA A 105 0.15 -4.97 20.75
N PRO A 106 -0.43 -3.87 21.26
CA PRO A 106 -0.75 -2.72 20.43
C PRO A 106 0.58 -2.29 19.83
N GLY A 107 0.79 -2.52 18.53
CA GLY A 107 2.04 -2.19 17.87
C GLY A 107 2.43 -0.76 18.22
N ASN A 108 3.65 -0.60 18.77
CA ASN A 108 4.20 0.65 19.30
C ASN A 108 3.67 1.87 18.54
N GLY A 109 2.75 2.63 19.15
CA GLY A 109 2.10 3.80 18.52
C GLY A 109 3.08 4.88 18.05
N VAL A 110 4.34 4.79 18.50
CA VAL A 110 5.48 5.58 18.03
C VAL A 110 5.80 5.30 16.56
N GLN A 111 5.88 4.02 16.14
CA GLN A 111 6.22 3.68 14.74
C GLN A 111 5.14 4.11 13.75
N LEU A 112 3.87 4.06 14.15
CA LEU A 112 2.76 4.48 13.30
C LEU A 112 2.72 6.01 13.12
N LYS A 113 3.15 6.76 14.14
CA LYS A 113 3.31 8.22 14.04
C LYS A 113 4.50 8.59 13.17
N GLU A 114 5.63 7.89 13.30
CA GLU A 114 6.82 8.14 12.46
C GLU A 114 6.57 7.81 10.99
N THR A 115 5.92 6.69 10.69
CA THR A 115 5.59 6.31 9.30
C THR A 115 4.60 7.30 8.68
N LYS A 116 3.57 7.73 9.41
CA LYS A 116 2.65 8.78 8.95
C LYS A 116 3.38 10.11 8.69
N ARG A 117 4.32 10.50 9.55
CA ARG A 117 5.11 11.73 9.39
C ARG A 117 5.99 11.67 8.14
N LYS A 118 6.73 10.58 7.95
CA LYS A 118 7.58 10.36 6.76
C LYS A 118 6.78 10.37 5.46
N LEU A 119 5.56 9.81 5.47
CA LEU A 119 4.71 9.79 4.29
C LEU A 119 4.23 11.20 3.88
N LEU A 120 3.89 12.04 4.86
CA LEU A 120 3.54 13.46 4.62
C LEU A 120 4.73 14.27 4.10
N GLU A 121 5.93 14.04 4.63
CA GLU A 121 7.16 14.73 4.24
C GLU A 121 7.55 14.42 2.78
N LEU A 122 7.56 13.14 2.41
CA LEU A 122 7.82 12.70 1.03
C LEU A 122 6.80 13.23 0.03
N GLN A 123 5.52 13.35 0.44
CA GLN A 123 4.48 13.90 -0.42
C GLN A 123 4.70 15.40 -0.69
N ALA A 124 5.23 16.15 0.28
CA ALA A 124 5.58 17.56 0.09
C ALA A 124 6.82 17.75 -0.80
N GLU A 125 7.84 16.90 -0.65
CA GLU A 125 9.04 16.92 -1.50
C GLU A 125 8.69 16.65 -2.97
N LEU A 126 7.83 15.65 -3.23
CA LEU A 126 7.40 15.30 -4.58
C LEU A 126 6.67 16.46 -5.27
N GLU A 127 5.77 17.15 -4.56
CA GLU A 127 5.05 18.31 -5.10
C GLU A 127 5.99 19.49 -5.35
N GLY A 128 6.96 19.72 -4.46
CA GLY A 128 8.00 20.74 -4.66
C GLY A 128 8.88 20.45 -5.87
N GLU A 129 9.25 19.19 -6.10
CA GLU A 129 10.05 18.78 -7.25
C GLU A 129 9.27 18.89 -8.57
N LYS A 130 7.99 18.53 -8.58
CA LYS A 130 7.10 18.73 -9.74
C LYS A 130 6.99 20.20 -10.14
N LEU A 131 6.85 21.11 -9.17
CA LEU A 131 6.79 22.54 -9.43
C LEU A 131 8.11 23.07 -10.02
N LYS A 132 9.26 22.58 -9.54
CA LYS A 132 10.57 22.94 -10.10
C LYS A 132 10.73 22.49 -11.55
N ARG A 133 10.27 21.28 -11.89
CA ARG A 133 10.29 20.80 -13.29
C ARG A 133 9.41 21.66 -14.20
N LYS A 134 8.21 22.03 -13.74
CA LYS A 134 7.31 22.90 -14.51
C LYS A 134 7.90 24.30 -14.77
N ALA A 135 8.54 24.90 -13.77
CA ALA A 135 9.17 26.22 -13.92
C ALA A 135 10.31 26.22 -14.95
N MET A 136 11.17 25.19 -14.93
CA MET A 136 12.24 25.03 -15.91
C MET A 136 11.70 24.82 -17.34
N GLU A 137 10.58 24.11 -17.47
CA GLU A 137 9.92 23.87 -18.75
C GLU A 137 9.30 25.15 -19.34
N ASP A 138 8.64 25.97 -18.50
CA ASP A 138 8.06 27.25 -18.90
C ASP A 138 9.15 28.27 -19.30
N GLU A 139 10.30 28.28 -18.61
CA GLU A 139 11.46 29.11 -18.95
C GLU A 139 12.07 28.72 -20.31
N ALA A 140 12.27 27.42 -20.54
CA ALA A 140 12.76 26.91 -21.82
C ALA A 140 11.79 27.21 -22.99
N ALA A 141 10.48 27.19 -22.74
CA ALA A 141 9.47 27.56 -23.73
C ALA A 141 9.51 29.06 -24.06
N ALA A 142 9.76 29.92 -23.07
CA ALA A 142 9.94 31.36 -23.27
C ALA A 142 11.21 31.68 -24.06
N GLU A 143 12.32 30.99 -23.78
CA GLU A 143 13.60 31.20 -24.47
C GLU A 143 13.54 30.74 -25.94
N LYS A 144 12.90 29.60 -26.22
CA LYS A 144 12.63 29.15 -27.60
C LYS A 144 11.79 30.14 -28.39
N LYS A 145 10.78 30.77 -27.77
CA LYS A 145 9.98 31.83 -28.42
C LYS A 145 10.81 33.08 -28.74
N LYS A 146 11.72 33.48 -27.85
CA LYS A 146 12.60 34.64 -28.06
C LYS A 146 13.60 34.39 -29.20
N MET A 147 14.22 33.20 -29.26
CA MET A 147 15.12 32.84 -30.37
C MET A 147 14.40 32.88 -31.72
N LYS A 148 13.20 32.29 -31.80
CA LYS A 148 12.40 32.30 -33.03
C LYS A 148 11.99 33.71 -33.47
N ALA A 149 11.68 34.61 -32.53
CA ALA A 149 11.32 36.00 -32.83
C ALA A 149 12.50 36.81 -33.39
N MET A 150 13.71 36.61 -32.84
CA MET A 150 14.92 37.26 -33.34
C MET A 150 15.33 36.72 -34.73
N GLU A 151 15.15 35.43 -34.98
CA GLU A 151 15.42 34.82 -36.29
C GLU A 151 14.44 35.34 -37.37
N SER A 152 13.17 35.51 -37.02
CA SER A 152 12.16 36.07 -37.93
C SER A 152 12.30 37.56 -38.24
N SER A 153 13.18 38.28 -37.53
CA SER A 153 13.46 39.71 -37.74
C SER A 153 14.77 39.97 -38.50
N LEU A 154 15.51 38.91 -38.84
CA LEU A 154 16.71 38.95 -39.69
C LEU A 154 16.41 38.56 -41.16
N ILE A 155 15.15 38.26 -41.48
CA ILE A 155 14.60 38.00 -42.82
C ILE A 155 13.72 39.17 -43.22
#